data_AF-A0A1Z8AL81-F1
#
_entry.id   AF-A0A1Z8AL81-F1
#
_cell.length_a   1.000
_cell.length_b   1.000
_cell.length_c   1.000
_cell.angle_alpha   90.00
_cell.angle_beta   90.00
_cell.angle_gamma   90.00
#
_symmetry.space_group_name_H-M   'P 1'
#
loop_
_entity.id
_entity.type
_entity.pdbx_description
1 polymer ?
#
loop_
_entity_poly.entity_id
_entity_poly.type
_entity_poly.pdbx_seq_one_letter_code
_entity_poly.pdbx_strand_id
1 'polypeptide(L)'
;MTSPLQVSFRIVGLFCYFENIQLTDLPPSSTVKEVMDAIKSKQPAFNYKTVTLRKGTSNEKEIVDKMSYDFSQTSKTPYNTSGTPQDGKRSLINTHGDKSLVWQYYRSATGSVDGSVCEMKLFSKGQPSFATTALNMNDPFFGQFPSSFQQSTYNLTWRLVQIEITPEKQAEFLKAKAEAIASGSY
;
A
#
# COMPACT_ATOMS: atom_id res chain seq x y z
N MET A 1 -22.49 -16.17 4.44
CA MET A 1 -21.19 -15.77 4.98
C MET A 1 -20.28 -15.48 3.80
N THR A 2 -19.75 -14.26 3.68
CA THR A 2 -18.75 -13.91 2.67
C THR A 2 -17.42 -14.54 3.06
N SER A 3 -16.74 -15.18 2.11
CA SER A 3 -15.39 -15.70 2.34
C SER A 3 -14.45 -14.56 2.75
N PRO A 4 -13.56 -14.76 3.74
CA PRO A 4 -12.64 -13.72 4.18
C PRO A 4 -11.71 -13.30 3.05
N LEU A 5 -11.48 -11.99 2.92
CA LEU A 5 -10.53 -11.45 1.96
C LEU A 5 -9.11 -11.84 2.37
N GLN A 6 -8.41 -12.58 1.52
CA GLN A 6 -7.01 -12.94 1.74
C GLN A 6 -6.09 -11.90 1.12
N VAL A 7 -5.19 -11.34 1.92
CA VAL A 7 -4.21 -10.35 1.49
C VAL A 7 -2.81 -10.73 1.92
N SER A 8 -1.90 -10.82 0.96
CA SER A 8 -0.46 -10.81 1.21
C SER A 8 0.07 -9.38 1.14
N PHE A 9 0.50 -8.85 2.29
CA PHE A 9 0.91 -7.47 2.46
C PHE A 9 2.42 -7.34 2.62
N ARG A 10 3.02 -6.39 1.91
CA ARG A 10 4.46 -6.18 1.92
C ARG A 10 4.84 -4.70 1.90
N ILE A 11 5.83 -4.31 2.69
CA ILE A 11 6.51 -3.01 2.58
C ILE A 11 8.00 -3.25 2.35
N VAL A 12 8.50 -2.83 1.18
CA VAL A 12 9.91 -2.94 0.83
C VAL A 12 10.72 -1.90 1.61
N GLY A 13 11.93 -2.27 2.05
CA GLY A 13 12.82 -1.43 2.87
C GLY A 13 12.56 -1.53 4.38
N LEU A 14 11.32 -1.81 4.79
CA LEU A 14 10.96 -2.04 6.20
C LEU A 14 10.98 -3.52 6.63
N PHE A 15 11.13 -4.45 5.68
CA PHE A 15 10.97 -5.90 5.92
C PHE A 15 9.62 -6.27 6.55
N CYS A 16 8.59 -5.43 6.38
CA CYS A 16 7.23 -5.75 6.77
C CYS A 16 6.67 -6.73 5.74
N TYR A 17 6.40 -7.96 6.14
CA TYR A 17 5.76 -8.96 5.29
C TYR A 17 4.78 -9.80 6.08
N PHE A 18 3.52 -9.73 5.68
CA PHE A 18 2.46 -10.55 6.22
C PHE A 18 1.83 -11.33 5.09
N GLU A 19 2.03 -12.63 5.11
CA GLU A 19 1.55 -13.53 4.08
C GLU A 19 0.14 -14.02 4.42
N ASN A 20 -0.77 -13.95 3.45
CA ASN A 20 -2.14 -14.50 3.52
C ASN A 20 -2.92 -14.08 4.78
N ILE A 21 -2.84 -12.81 5.18
CA ILE A 21 -3.70 -12.26 6.24
C ILE A 21 -5.15 -12.41 5.77
N GLN A 22 -5.99 -12.98 6.65
CA GLN A 22 -7.43 -13.03 6.45
C GLN A 22 -8.11 -11.79 7.04
N LEU A 23 -8.85 -11.06 6.21
CA LEU A 23 -9.63 -9.87 6.56
C LEU A 23 -11.12 -10.22 6.42
N THR A 24 -11.77 -10.51 7.55
CA THR A 24 -13.12 -11.08 7.62
C THR A 24 -14.22 -10.10 7.25
N ASP A 25 -14.00 -8.81 7.50
CA ASP A 25 -15.02 -7.77 7.41
C ASP A 25 -14.86 -6.87 6.17
N LEU A 26 -13.99 -7.26 5.23
CA LEU A 26 -13.70 -6.49 4.03
C LEU A 26 -13.99 -7.29 2.76
N PRO A 27 -14.86 -6.80 1.85
CA PRO A 27 -14.97 -7.35 0.51
C PRO A 27 -13.78 -6.94 -0.38
N PRO A 28 -13.54 -7.62 -1.53
CA PRO A 28 -12.52 -7.23 -2.50
C PRO A 28 -12.66 -5.81 -3.08
N SER A 29 -13.86 -5.24 -3.02
CA SER A 29 -14.15 -3.87 -3.46
C SER A 29 -13.71 -2.81 -2.44
N SER A 30 -13.27 -3.21 -1.25
CA SER A 30 -12.73 -2.28 -0.24
C SER A 30 -11.52 -1.53 -0.78
N THR A 31 -11.38 -0.28 -0.35
CA THR A 31 -10.27 0.58 -0.73
C THR A 31 -8.95 0.05 -0.17
N VAL A 32 -7.84 0.42 -0.81
CA VAL A 32 -6.50 0.11 -0.29
C VAL A 32 -6.32 0.67 1.13
N LYS A 33 -6.92 1.83 1.45
CA LYS A 33 -6.91 2.39 2.80
C LYS A 33 -7.63 1.51 3.81
N GLU A 34 -8.84 1.06 3.51
CA GLU A 34 -9.59 0.16 4.41
C GLU A 34 -8.80 -1.13 4.68
N VAL A 35 -8.15 -1.68 3.65
CA VAL A 35 -7.28 -2.85 3.79
C VAL A 35 -6.08 -2.55 4.69
N MET A 36 -5.41 -1.40 4.51
CA MET A 36 -4.32 -0.97 5.39
C MET A 36 -4.75 -0.75 6.84
N ASP A 37 -5.92 -0.15 7.05
CA ASP A 37 -6.49 0.07 8.38
C ASP A 37 -6.81 -1.25 9.08
N ALA A 38 -7.39 -2.21 8.35
CA ALA A 38 -7.66 -3.54 8.89
C ALA A 38 -6.38 -4.32 9.20
N ILE A 39 -5.34 -4.22 8.35
CA ILE A 39 -4.02 -4.82 8.62
C ILE A 39 -3.41 -4.17 9.86
N LYS A 40 -3.41 -2.84 9.97
CA LYS A 40 -2.91 -2.11 11.15
C LYS A 40 -3.63 -2.53 12.44
N SER A 41 -4.95 -2.73 12.38
CA SER A 41 -5.75 -3.22 13.50
C SER A 41 -5.34 -4.63 13.93
N LYS A 42 -5.09 -5.54 12.97
CA LYS A 42 -4.68 -6.93 13.25
C LYS A 42 -3.20 -7.11 13.57
N GLN A 43 -2.35 -6.18 13.12
CA GLN A 43 -0.90 -6.25 13.23
C GLN A 43 -0.37 -4.98 13.92
N PRO A 44 -0.38 -4.91 15.26
CA PRO A 44 0.04 -3.71 16.01
C PRO A 44 1.47 -3.24 15.72
N ALA A 45 2.33 -4.17 15.30
CA ALA A 45 3.71 -3.87 14.87
C ALA A 45 3.77 -3.01 13.61
N PHE A 46 2.71 -2.96 12.79
CA PHE A 46 2.62 -2.11 11.60
C PHE A 46 1.87 -0.82 11.90
N ASN A 47 2.42 0.30 11.46
CA ASN A 47 1.79 1.61 11.55
C ASN A 47 2.07 2.44 10.30
N TYR A 48 1.16 3.38 10.01
CA TYR A 48 1.35 4.35 8.95
C TYR A 48 0.68 5.69 9.31
N LYS A 49 1.15 6.77 8.67
CA LYS A 49 0.60 8.12 8.76
C LYS A 49 0.36 8.67 7.37
N THR A 50 -0.66 9.51 7.25
CA THR A 50 -1.11 10.08 5.98
C THR A 50 -1.09 11.59 6.06
N VAL A 51 -1.07 12.22 4.88
CA VAL A 51 -1.32 13.66 4.72
C VAL A 51 -2.30 13.86 3.56
N THR A 52 -3.03 14.96 3.60
CA THR A 52 -4.04 15.28 2.59
C THR A 52 -3.54 16.39 1.68
N LEU A 53 -3.26 16.07 0.43
CA LEU A 53 -2.92 17.07 -0.59
C LEU A 53 -4.19 17.79 -1.05
N ARG A 54 -4.07 19.11 -1.27
CA ARG A 54 -5.14 19.96 -1.83
C ARG A 54 -6.44 19.87 -1.01
N LYS A 55 -6.29 19.88 0.32
CA LYS A 55 -7.39 19.80 1.28
C LYS A 55 -8.47 20.84 0.99
N GLY A 56 -9.74 20.44 1.01
CA GLY A 56 -10.88 21.32 0.76
C GLY A 56 -11.11 21.68 -0.71
N THR A 57 -10.44 21.00 -1.65
CA THR A 57 -10.67 21.16 -3.10
C THR A 57 -11.34 19.93 -3.69
N SER A 58 -11.94 20.06 -4.89
CA SER A 58 -12.53 18.91 -5.62
C SER A 58 -11.51 17.83 -6.00
N ASN A 59 -10.21 18.12 -5.89
CA ASN A 59 -9.12 17.21 -6.22
C ASN A 59 -8.33 16.77 -4.96
N GLU A 60 -8.97 16.81 -3.79
CA GLU A 60 -8.37 16.34 -2.54
C GLU A 60 -7.80 14.92 -2.69
N LYS A 61 -6.58 14.70 -2.17
CA LYS A 61 -5.90 13.42 -2.29
C LYS A 61 -5.16 13.06 -1.02
N GLU A 62 -5.63 12.02 -0.34
CA GLU A 62 -4.91 11.41 0.77
C GLU A 62 -3.75 10.56 0.26
N ILE A 63 -2.59 10.72 0.89
CA ILE A 63 -1.37 9.99 0.56
C ILE A 63 -0.70 9.48 1.84
N VAL A 64 0.02 8.38 1.73
CA VAL A 64 0.88 7.89 2.83
C VAL A 64 2.13 8.77 2.88
N ASP A 65 2.45 9.31 4.06
CA ASP A 65 3.69 10.04 4.32
C ASP A 65 4.72 9.17 5.03
N LYS A 66 4.29 8.35 6.00
CA LYS A 66 5.19 7.54 6.83
C LYS A 66 4.65 6.13 6.98
N MET A 67 5.53 5.14 6.91
CA MET A 67 5.25 3.77 7.35
C MET A 67 6.31 3.34 8.36
N SER A 68 5.88 2.57 9.35
CA SER A 68 6.77 1.97 10.34
C SER A 68 6.38 0.53 10.62
N TYR A 69 7.39 -0.28 10.92
CA TYR A 69 7.23 -1.67 11.30
C TYR A 69 8.23 -2.05 12.39
N ASP A 70 7.75 -2.70 13.46
CA ASP A 70 8.61 -3.27 14.49
C ASP A 70 8.98 -4.71 14.08
N PHE A 71 10.17 -4.85 13.49
CA PHE A 71 10.68 -6.15 13.06
C PHE A 71 11.26 -6.91 14.25
N SER A 72 10.96 -8.20 14.32
CA SER A 72 11.37 -9.09 15.42
C SER A 72 11.60 -10.51 14.91
N GLN A 73 12.12 -11.39 15.76
CA GLN A 73 12.34 -12.81 15.42
C GLN A 73 11.07 -13.56 14.97
N THR A 74 9.87 -13.12 15.38
CA THR A 74 8.60 -13.73 14.94
C THR A 74 8.12 -13.18 13.60
N SER A 75 8.80 -12.18 13.04
CA SER A 75 8.45 -11.58 11.76
C SER A 75 8.85 -12.51 10.61
N LYS A 76 7.99 -12.61 9.60
CA LYS A 76 8.36 -13.29 8.35
C LYS A 76 9.32 -12.41 7.56
N THR A 77 10.45 -12.99 7.15
CA THR A 77 11.38 -12.32 6.23
C THR A 77 10.87 -12.50 4.79
N PRO A 78 10.80 -11.43 3.97
CA PRO A 78 10.43 -11.56 2.57
C PRO A 78 11.39 -12.51 1.82
N TYR A 79 10.85 -13.35 0.93
CA TYR A 79 11.57 -14.40 0.21
C TYR A 79 12.82 -13.96 -0.58
N ASN A 80 12.91 -12.67 -0.94
CA ASN A 80 14.02 -12.09 -1.70
C ASN A 80 14.94 -11.21 -0.84
N THR A 81 14.97 -11.45 0.47
CA THR A 81 15.89 -10.76 1.39
C THR A 81 17.22 -11.48 1.43
N SER A 82 18.32 -10.74 1.27
CA SER A 82 19.66 -11.26 1.57
C SER A 82 19.98 -11.05 3.06
N GLY A 83 20.33 -12.13 3.74
CA GLY A 83 20.70 -12.12 5.16
C GLY A 83 19.51 -12.07 6.13
N THR A 84 19.83 -12.04 7.43
CA THR A 84 18.83 -11.96 8.51
C THR A 84 18.72 -10.51 8.97
N PRO A 85 17.58 -9.83 8.76
CA PRO A 85 17.39 -8.48 9.27
C PRO A 85 17.47 -8.48 10.79
N GLN A 86 18.16 -7.49 11.37
CA GLN A 86 18.18 -7.32 12.81
C GLN A 86 16.81 -6.91 13.35
N ASP A 87 16.50 -7.30 14.58
CA ASP A 87 15.34 -6.82 15.31
C ASP A 87 15.40 -5.30 15.49
N GLY A 88 14.23 -4.66 15.51
CA GLY A 88 14.12 -3.25 15.82
C GLY A 88 13.02 -2.52 15.07
N LYS A 89 12.78 -1.30 15.52
CA LYS A 89 11.83 -0.38 14.92
C LYS A 89 12.38 0.20 13.63
N ARG A 90 11.62 0.02 12.55
CA ARG A 90 11.97 0.52 11.22
C ARG A 90 10.95 1.56 10.81
N SER A 91 11.40 2.66 10.24
CA SER A 91 10.52 3.72 9.77
C SER A 91 11.08 4.37 8.53
N LEU A 92 10.21 4.60 7.54
CA LEU A 92 10.53 5.30 6.32
C LEU A 92 9.46 6.37 6.08
N ILE A 93 9.89 7.52 5.60
CA ILE A 93 9.07 8.72 5.42
C ILE A 93 9.32 9.31 4.04
N ASN A 94 8.30 9.93 3.44
CA ASN A 94 8.50 10.72 2.24
C ASN A 94 9.50 11.85 2.53
N THR A 95 10.35 12.12 1.55
CA THR A 95 11.27 13.26 1.54
C THR A 95 11.06 14.05 0.26
N HIS A 96 11.17 15.38 0.37
CA HIS A 96 10.83 16.29 -0.72
C HIS A 96 12.01 17.24 -0.96
N GLY A 97 12.59 17.14 -2.16
CA GLY A 97 13.79 17.82 -2.63
C GLY A 97 14.03 17.47 -4.11
N ASP A 98 15.21 17.81 -4.64
CA ASP A 98 15.59 17.50 -6.04
C ASP A 98 15.43 16.02 -6.41
N LYS A 99 15.63 15.14 -5.41
CA LYS A 99 15.33 13.70 -5.47
C LYS A 99 14.35 13.35 -4.38
N SER A 100 13.07 13.45 -4.70
CA SER A 100 12.01 13.20 -3.72
C SER A 100 11.74 11.70 -3.58
N LEU A 101 11.55 11.24 -2.34
CA LEU A 101 11.10 9.90 -2.03
C LEU A 101 9.60 9.92 -1.77
N VAL A 102 8.84 9.12 -2.51
CA VAL A 102 7.37 9.05 -2.41
C VAL A 102 6.91 7.60 -2.33
N TRP A 103 5.96 7.32 -1.44
CA TRP A 103 5.31 6.02 -1.36
C TRP A 103 4.47 5.73 -2.59
N GLN A 104 4.74 4.59 -3.21
CA GLN A 104 3.91 3.95 -4.22
C GLN A 104 3.44 2.59 -3.74
N TYR A 105 2.23 2.22 -4.16
CA TYR A 105 1.69 0.88 -3.95
C TYR A 105 1.38 0.21 -5.28
N TYR A 106 1.55 -1.11 -5.28
CA TYR A 106 1.27 -2.01 -6.39
C TYR A 106 0.32 -3.09 -5.90
N ARG A 107 -0.59 -3.49 -6.77
CA ARG A 107 -1.61 -4.49 -6.50
C ARG A 107 -1.51 -5.61 -7.52
N SER A 108 -1.71 -6.85 -7.08
CA SER A 108 -1.91 -7.99 -7.95
C SER A 108 -2.87 -8.98 -7.30
N ALA A 109 -3.33 -9.96 -8.06
CA ALA A 109 -4.10 -11.08 -7.58
C ALA A 109 -3.40 -12.37 -7.97
N THR A 110 -3.13 -13.22 -6.99
CA THR A 110 -2.72 -14.61 -7.21
C THR A 110 -3.98 -15.47 -7.28
N GLY A 111 -3.98 -16.44 -8.17
CA GLY A 111 -5.09 -17.36 -8.38
C GLY A 111 -4.71 -18.45 -9.37
N SER A 112 -5.70 -19.05 -10.02
CA SER A 112 -5.48 -20.04 -11.07
C SER A 112 -6.35 -19.81 -12.30
N VAL A 113 -5.81 -20.14 -13.47
CA VAL A 113 -6.56 -20.27 -14.73
C VAL A 113 -6.38 -21.71 -15.20
N ASP A 114 -7.48 -22.43 -15.40
CA ASP A 114 -7.49 -23.82 -15.87
C ASP A 114 -6.55 -24.74 -15.07
N GLY A 115 -6.51 -24.54 -13.74
CA GLY A 115 -5.68 -25.31 -12.80
C GLY A 115 -4.21 -24.84 -12.70
N SER A 116 -3.76 -23.91 -13.54
CA SER A 116 -2.41 -23.34 -13.49
C SER A 116 -2.37 -22.09 -12.62
N VAL A 117 -1.48 -22.07 -11.62
CA VAL A 117 -1.29 -20.91 -10.73
C VAL A 117 -0.69 -19.74 -11.51
N CYS A 118 -1.28 -18.56 -11.39
CA CYS A 118 -0.78 -17.35 -12.01
C CYS A 118 -0.97 -16.12 -11.11
N GLU A 119 -0.19 -15.08 -11.37
CA GLU A 119 -0.33 -13.77 -10.74
C GLU A 119 -0.70 -12.74 -11.81
N MET A 120 -1.80 -12.03 -11.57
CA MET A 120 -2.30 -10.98 -12.43
C MET A 120 -2.08 -9.61 -11.79
N LYS A 121 -1.35 -8.72 -12.47
CA LYS A 121 -1.14 -7.35 -12.01
C LYS A 121 -2.42 -6.53 -12.19
N LEU A 122 -2.72 -5.70 -11.19
CA LEU A 122 -3.84 -4.77 -11.18
C LEU A 122 -3.34 -3.36 -11.46
N PHE A 123 -3.49 -2.94 -12.71
CA PHE A 123 -2.98 -1.67 -13.20
C PHE A 123 -3.94 -0.52 -12.96
N SER A 124 -3.36 0.67 -12.86
CA SER A 124 -4.08 1.93 -12.78
C SER A 124 -3.31 2.99 -13.55
N LYS A 125 -4.00 3.93 -14.18
CA LYS A 125 -3.36 5.09 -14.78
C LYS A 125 -2.74 5.99 -13.70
N GLY A 126 -1.41 6.12 -13.72
CA GLY A 126 -0.66 6.87 -12.71
C GLY A 126 -0.73 6.23 -11.31
N GLN A 127 -0.45 7.03 -10.26
CA GLN A 127 -0.63 6.60 -8.87
C GLN A 127 -1.97 7.12 -8.33
N PRO A 128 -3.04 6.32 -8.29
CA PRO A 128 -4.32 6.78 -7.78
C PRO A 128 -4.30 6.87 -6.25
N SER A 129 -5.27 7.60 -5.69
CA SER A 129 -5.41 7.74 -4.24
C SER A 129 -5.69 6.38 -3.62
N PHE A 130 -4.88 5.95 -2.65
CA PHE A 130 -5.12 4.68 -1.94
C PHE A 130 -6.43 4.73 -1.12
N ALA A 131 -6.88 5.93 -0.74
CA ALA A 131 -8.12 6.16 0.01
C ALA A 131 -9.39 5.91 -0.80
N THR A 132 -9.32 5.95 -2.13
CA THR A 132 -10.50 5.74 -3.00
C THR A 132 -10.34 4.61 -4.01
N THR A 133 -9.14 4.05 -4.12
CA THR A 133 -8.87 2.94 -5.05
C THR A 133 -9.28 1.62 -4.42
N ALA A 134 -10.29 0.95 -4.98
CA ALA A 134 -10.67 -0.40 -4.59
C ALA A 134 -9.52 -1.39 -4.80
N LEU A 135 -9.34 -2.37 -3.92
CA LEU A 135 -8.24 -3.34 -3.97
C LEU A 135 -8.25 -4.13 -5.28
N ASN A 136 -9.43 -4.57 -5.73
CA ASN A 136 -9.62 -5.33 -6.96
C ASN A 136 -9.69 -4.50 -8.25
N MET A 137 -9.57 -3.16 -8.17
CA MET A 137 -9.73 -2.30 -9.35
C MET A 137 -8.60 -2.54 -10.35
N ASN A 138 -8.96 -2.96 -11.57
CA ASN A 138 -8.10 -2.92 -12.74
C ASN A 138 -8.62 -1.88 -13.72
N ASP A 139 -7.73 -1.01 -14.20
CA ASP A 139 -8.09 -0.04 -15.24
C ASP A 139 -8.39 -0.80 -16.55
N PRO A 140 -9.60 -0.62 -17.14
CA PRO A 140 -10.03 -1.36 -18.33
C PRO A 140 -9.08 -1.25 -19.52
N PHE A 141 -8.31 -0.16 -19.61
CA PHE A 141 -7.31 0.03 -20.65
C PHE A 141 -6.22 -1.05 -20.63
N PHE A 142 -5.91 -1.58 -19.44
CA PHE A 142 -4.91 -2.62 -19.25
C PHE A 142 -5.52 -4.04 -19.24
N GLY A 143 -6.79 -4.16 -19.64
CA GLY A 143 -7.50 -5.42 -19.81
C GLY A 143 -8.39 -5.80 -18.64
N GLN A 144 -8.94 -7.01 -18.71
CA GLN A 144 -9.76 -7.62 -17.66
C GLN A 144 -9.20 -8.99 -17.32
N PHE A 145 -9.54 -9.47 -16.12
CA PHE A 145 -9.23 -10.85 -15.76
C PHE A 145 -10.04 -11.80 -16.64
N PRO A 146 -9.46 -12.92 -17.11
CA PRO A 146 -10.24 -13.92 -17.80
C PRO A 146 -11.31 -14.45 -16.84
N SER A 147 -12.49 -14.77 -17.37
CA SER A 147 -13.61 -15.27 -16.56
C SER A 147 -13.31 -16.59 -15.84
N SER A 148 -12.33 -17.35 -16.32
CA SER A 148 -11.81 -18.57 -15.70
C SER A 148 -10.84 -18.33 -14.54
N PHE A 149 -10.44 -17.09 -14.26
CA PHE A 149 -9.52 -16.77 -13.16
C PHE A 149 -10.19 -16.99 -11.80
N GLN A 150 -9.68 -17.96 -11.06
CA GLN A 150 -10.09 -18.24 -9.68
C GLN A 150 -9.12 -17.53 -8.74
N GLN A 151 -9.50 -16.34 -8.29
CA GLN A 151 -8.70 -15.53 -7.37
C GLN A 151 -8.61 -16.21 -5.99
N SER A 152 -7.39 -16.35 -5.47
CA SER A 152 -7.12 -16.91 -4.14
C SER A 152 -6.63 -15.85 -3.15
N THR A 153 -5.74 -14.95 -3.56
CA THR A 153 -5.16 -13.93 -2.69
C THR A 153 -4.90 -12.63 -3.44
N TYR A 154 -5.13 -11.48 -2.81
CA TYR A 154 -4.65 -10.20 -3.32
C TYR A 154 -3.29 -9.88 -2.71
N ASN A 155 -2.38 -9.35 -3.52
CA ASN A 155 -1.08 -8.90 -3.04
C ASN A 155 -1.04 -7.38 -3.05
N LEU A 156 -0.66 -6.79 -1.91
CA LEU A 156 -0.47 -5.34 -1.76
C LEU A 156 0.98 -5.07 -1.36
N THR A 157 1.73 -4.45 -2.27
CA THR A 157 3.14 -4.11 -2.04
C THR A 157 3.34 -2.61 -2.03
N TRP A 158 3.95 -2.09 -0.98
CA TRP A 158 4.39 -0.70 -0.86
C TRP A 158 5.89 -0.57 -1.06
N ARG A 159 6.30 0.48 -1.77
CA ARG A 159 7.70 0.85 -1.97
C ARG A 159 7.86 2.36 -1.85
N LEU A 160 8.92 2.78 -1.18
CA LEU A 160 9.36 4.16 -1.23
C LEU A 160 10.26 4.30 -2.47
N VAL A 161 9.83 5.10 -3.43
CA VAL A 161 10.53 5.26 -4.71
C VAL A 161 11.08 6.68 -4.83
N GLN A 162 12.27 6.78 -5.43
CA GLN A 162 12.83 8.06 -5.80
C GLN A 162 12.24 8.50 -7.13
N ILE A 163 11.67 9.70 -7.15
CA ILE A 163 11.13 10.32 -8.35
C ILE A 163 11.57 11.79 -8.44
N GLU A 164 11.65 12.28 -9.67
CA GLU A 164 11.73 13.72 -9.93
C GLU A 164 10.32 14.30 -9.83
N ILE A 165 10.18 15.38 -9.06
CA ILE A 165 8.88 16.04 -8.81
C ILE A 165 9.05 17.50 -9.16
N THR A 166 8.03 18.10 -9.79
CA THR A 166 8.06 19.53 -10.11
C THR A 166 8.02 20.37 -8.81
N PRO A 167 8.58 21.59 -8.82
CA PRO A 167 8.58 22.46 -7.63
C PRO A 167 7.18 22.72 -7.06
N GLU A 168 6.16 22.85 -7.92
CA GLU A 168 4.77 23.07 -7.50
C GLU A 168 4.24 21.87 -6.73
N LYS A 169 4.50 20.66 -7.24
CA LYS A 169 4.10 19.42 -6.58
C LYS A 169 4.86 19.27 -5.26
N GLN A 170 6.16 19.56 -5.23
CA GLN A 170 6.94 19.55 -4.00
C GLN A 170 6.33 20.48 -2.92
N ALA A 171 5.94 21.70 -3.31
CA ALA A 171 5.29 22.67 -2.42
C ALA A 171 3.94 22.15 -1.90
N GLU A 172 3.14 21.46 -2.72
CA GLU A 172 1.88 20.82 -2.28
C GLU A 172 2.12 19.80 -1.15
N PHE A 173 3.13 18.94 -1.28
CA PHE A 173 3.47 17.95 -0.25
C PHE A 173 3.96 18.62 1.04
N LEU A 174 4.86 19.60 0.94
CA LEU A 174 5.39 20.32 2.09
C LEU A 174 4.28 21.07 2.85
N LYS A 175 3.38 21.74 2.12
CA LYS A 175 2.21 22.42 2.70
C LYS A 175 1.29 21.44 3.42
N ALA A 176 0.91 20.34 2.77
CA ALA A 176 0.02 19.34 3.37
C ALA A 176 0.61 18.72 4.64
N LYS A 177 1.93 18.48 4.66
CA LYS A 177 2.62 17.98 5.84
C LYS A 177 2.61 18.99 6.99
N ALA A 178 2.89 20.27 6.70
CA ALA A 178 2.82 21.33 7.70
C ALA A 178 1.41 21.47 8.29
N GLU A 179 0.37 21.41 7.44
CA GLU A 179 -1.04 21.46 7.87
C GLU A 179 -1.43 20.25 8.74
N ALA A 180 -0.98 19.05 8.38
CA ALA A 180 -1.23 17.84 9.18
C ALA A 180 -0.59 17.92 10.57
N ILE A 181 0.63 18.45 10.65
CA ILE A 181 1.33 18.69 11.93
C ILE A 181 0.58 19.73 12.76
N ALA A 182 0.22 20.87 12.15
CA ALA A 182 -0.45 21.97 12.84
C ALA A 182 -1.84 21.60 13.37
N SER A 183 -2.55 20.69 12.68
CA SER A 183 -3.88 20.23 13.08
C SER A 183 -3.87 19.04 14.06
N GLY A 184 -2.69 18.50 14.40
CA GLY A 184 -2.57 17.32 15.26
C GLY A 184 -3.05 16.02 14.60
N SER A 185 -3.31 16.02 13.29
CA SER A 185 -3.73 14.83 12.54
C SER A 185 -2.55 13.93 12.12
N TYR A 186 -1.32 14.33 12.46
CA TYR A 186 -0.08 13.64 12.09
C TYR A 186 0.42 12.64 13.13
#